data_AF-A0A9E1XU32-F1
#
_entry.id   AF-A0A9E1XU32-F1
#
_cell.length_a   1.000
_cell.length_b   1.000
_cell.length_c   1.000
_cell.angle_alpha   90.00
_cell.angle_beta   90.00
_cell.angle_gamma   90.00
#
_symmetry.space_group_name_H-M   'P 1'
#
loop_
_entity.id
_entity.type
_entity.pdbx_description
1 polymer ?
#
loop_
_entity_poly.entity_id
_entity_poly.type
_entity_poly.pdbx_seq_one_letter_code
_entity_poly.pdbx_strand_id
1 'polypeptide(L)'
;MKTLHTVLAVLLMGAASALAADKHAKTEGKPLKPQTKCPIMGGAISRDLYADVQGQRIYVCCKGCIAPIEKDPAKAFAALQKNGERAESRQKTCPVMGGTINPKLYVEYEGRRIYACCEGCLRPMRKDPAKYAEKIAPKPEQE
;
A
#
# COMPACT_ATOMS: atom_id res chain seq x y z
N MET A 1 -53.58 13.44 -50.88
CA MET A 1 -53.94 12.18 -50.18
C MET A 1 -52.62 11.63 -49.65
N LYS A 2 -52.31 11.47 -48.36
CA LYS A 2 -53.01 11.50 -47.08
C LYS A 2 -51.94 11.72 -45.99
N THR A 3 -52.30 12.50 -44.96
CA THR A 3 -51.88 12.42 -43.53
C THR A 3 -50.38 12.46 -43.19
N LEU A 4 -49.79 13.52 -42.59
CA LEU A 4 -50.09 14.21 -41.31
C LEU A 4 -50.36 13.25 -40.14
N HIS A 5 -49.30 12.85 -39.42
CA HIS A 5 -49.33 12.43 -38.00
C HIS A 5 -47.92 12.64 -37.42
N THR A 6 -47.67 13.70 -36.64
CA THR A 6 -47.76 13.77 -35.16
C THR A 6 -46.35 13.73 -34.55
N VAL A 7 -45.84 14.93 -34.25
CA VAL A 7 -44.67 15.17 -33.41
C VAL A 7 -45.03 14.71 -32.00
N LEU A 8 -44.46 13.58 -31.56
CA LEU A 8 -44.55 13.14 -30.17
C LEU A 8 -43.24 13.51 -29.46
N ALA A 9 -43.18 14.74 -28.97
CA ALA A 9 -42.28 15.11 -27.89
C ALA A 9 -42.90 14.59 -26.58
N VAL A 10 -42.35 13.51 -26.03
CA VAL A 10 -42.61 13.12 -24.63
C VAL A 10 -41.28 12.84 -23.96
N LEU A 11 -41.05 13.66 -22.93
CA LEU A 11 -39.94 13.61 -21.99
C LEU A 11 -39.72 12.18 -21.47
N LEU A 12 -38.50 11.67 -21.67
CA LEU A 12 -37.95 10.59 -20.85
C LEU A 12 -36.91 11.18 -19.89
N MET A 13 -37.33 11.08 -18.64
CA MET A 13 -36.64 11.32 -17.37
C MET A 13 -35.13 11.06 -17.41
N GLY A 14 -34.41 11.98 -16.78
CA GLY A 14 -33.01 11.82 -16.49
C GLY A 14 -32.72 10.65 -15.56
N ALA A 15 -31.54 10.08 -15.75
CA ALA A 15 -30.72 9.56 -14.68
C ALA A 15 -29.31 10.08 -14.94
N ALA A 16 -28.96 11.18 -14.26
CA ALA A 16 -27.56 11.54 -14.11
C ALA A 16 -26.91 10.40 -13.32
N SER A 17 -26.23 9.49 -14.03
CA SER A 17 -25.37 8.49 -13.40
C SER A 17 -24.22 9.21 -12.72
N ALA A 18 -24.46 9.60 -11.47
CA ALA A 18 -23.40 9.79 -10.49
C ALA A 18 -22.76 8.42 -10.25
N LEU A 19 -21.85 8.02 -11.15
CA LEU A 19 -20.86 7.02 -10.82
C LEU A 19 -20.00 7.63 -9.74
N ALA A 20 -20.28 7.14 -8.53
CA ALA A 20 -19.58 7.34 -7.29
C ALA A 20 -18.12 7.74 -7.55
N ALA A 21 -17.78 8.98 -7.18
CA ALA A 21 -16.42 9.27 -6.78
C ALA A 21 -16.08 8.23 -5.72
N ASP A 22 -15.17 7.32 -6.08
CA ASP A 22 -14.71 6.24 -5.25
C ASP A 22 -14.52 6.73 -3.81
N LYS A 23 -15.17 6.00 -2.90
CA LYS A 23 -15.00 6.07 -1.47
C LYS A 23 -13.58 5.64 -1.08
N HIS A 24 -12.55 6.31 -1.58
CA HIS A 24 -11.21 6.25 -1.03
C HIS A 24 -11.00 7.45 -0.09
N ALA A 25 -11.99 7.65 0.78
CA ALA A 25 -11.84 8.43 1.99
C ALA A 25 -11.27 7.50 3.06
N LYS A 26 -10.02 7.78 3.44
CA LYS A 26 -9.34 7.35 4.66
C LYS A 26 -9.29 5.84 4.93
N THR A 27 -8.26 5.19 4.40
CA THR A 27 -7.47 4.27 5.25
C THR A 27 -6.29 5.05 5.79
N GLU A 28 -6.57 5.99 6.69
CA GLU A 28 -5.56 6.44 7.65
C GLU A 28 -5.37 5.27 8.63
N GLY A 29 -4.55 4.29 8.22
CA GLY A 29 -4.29 3.10 9.02
C GLY A 29 -3.76 3.51 10.38
N LYS A 30 -4.32 2.91 11.45
CA LYS A 30 -3.77 3.04 12.80
C LYS A 30 -2.26 2.77 12.75
N PRO A 31 -1.42 3.57 13.44
CA PRO A 31 0.01 3.33 13.46
C PRO A 31 0.32 1.88 13.81
N LEU A 32 1.10 1.21 12.95
CA LEU A 32 1.47 -0.18 13.12
C LEU A 32 2.71 -0.26 14.01
N LYS A 33 2.70 -1.24 14.92
CA LYS A 33 3.88 -1.49 15.78
C LYS A 33 4.95 -2.24 14.97
N PRO A 34 6.24 -2.13 15.34
CA PRO A 34 7.26 -2.99 14.76
C PRO A 34 6.90 -4.46 14.90
N GLN A 35 7.25 -5.26 13.89
CA GLN A 35 7.08 -6.70 13.91
C GLN A 35 7.71 -7.35 15.15
N THR A 36 6.96 -8.22 15.82
CA THR A 36 7.47 -9.04 16.93
C THR A 36 7.22 -10.53 16.73
N LYS A 37 6.30 -10.89 15.84
CA LYS A 37 5.94 -12.28 15.54
C LYS A 37 6.22 -12.63 14.08
N CYS A 38 6.54 -13.88 13.83
CA CYS A 38 6.66 -14.44 12.49
C CYS A 38 5.29 -14.35 11.80
N PRO A 39 5.20 -13.74 10.61
CA PRO A 39 3.91 -13.52 9.94
C PRO A 39 3.32 -14.82 9.37
N ILE A 40 4.15 -15.86 9.23
CA ILE A 40 3.74 -17.14 8.66
C ILE A 40 3.22 -18.10 9.75
N MET A 41 3.98 -18.25 10.84
CA MET A 41 3.70 -19.27 11.87
C MET A 41 3.42 -18.70 13.27
N GLY A 42 3.53 -17.38 13.47
CA GLY A 42 3.22 -16.72 14.75
C GLY A 42 4.27 -16.86 15.87
N GLY A 43 5.33 -17.66 15.67
CA GLY A 43 6.46 -17.78 16.61
C GLY A 43 7.25 -16.47 16.77
N ALA A 44 8.12 -16.38 17.77
CA ALA A 44 8.98 -15.21 17.97
C ALA A 44 9.96 -15.04 16.79
N ILE A 45 10.19 -13.79 16.38
CA ILE A 45 11.14 -13.49 15.29
C ILE A 45 12.59 -13.64 15.76
N SER A 46 13.48 -13.99 14.81
CA SER A 46 14.91 -13.73 14.95
C SER A 46 15.30 -12.52 14.11
N ARG A 47 16.13 -11.62 14.66
CA ARG A 47 16.64 -10.45 13.92
C ARG A 47 17.72 -10.81 12.89
N ASP A 48 18.25 -12.03 12.96
CA ASP A 48 19.26 -12.53 12.02
C ASP A 48 18.65 -13.28 10.83
N LEU A 49 17.33 -13.56 10.89
CA LEU A 49 16.62 -14.30 9.86
C LEU A 49 15.54 -13.41 9.25
N TYR A 50 15.76 -12.98 8.02
CA TYR A 50 14.86 -12.06 7.33
C TYR A 50 14.87 -12.25 5.82
N ALA A 51 13.80 -11.76 5.17
CA ALA A 51 13.73 -11.52 3.74
C ALA A 51 13.65 -10.00 3.49
N ASP A 52 14.52 -9.48 2.64
CA ASP A 52 14.45 -8.09 2.17
C ASP A 52 13.71 -8.08 0.83
N VAL A 53 12.48 -7.54 0.83
CA VAL A 53 11.55 -7.57 -0.31
C VAL A 53 10.82 -6.24 -0.42
N GLN A 54 10.70 -5.70 -1.63
CA GLN A 54 9.95 -4.45 -1.87
C GLN A 54 10.36 -3.29 -0.93
N GLY A 55 11.65 -3.20 -0.58
CA GLY A 55 12.17 -2.12 0.27
C GLY A 55 11.83 -2.27 1.74
N GLN A 56 11.35 -3.44 2.14
CA GLN A 56 11.00 -3.78 3.51
C GLN A 56 11.74 -5.05 3.93
N ARG A 57 12.01 -5.15 5.22
CA ARG A 57 12.59 -6.32 5.86
C ARG A 57 11.53 -7.02 6.68
N ILE A 58 11.24 -8.27 6.32
CA ILE A 58 10.33 -9.14 7.06
C ILE A 58 11.15 -10.16 7.82
N TYR A 59 11.03 -10.13 9.15
CA TYR A 59 11.70 -11.10 10.01
C TYR A 59 10.93 -12.42 10.09
N VAL A 60 11.65 -13.52 10.28
CA VAL A 60 11.06 -14.85 10.42
C VAL A 60 11.63 -15.58 11.65
N CYS A 61 10.92 -16.59 12.12
CA CYS A 61 11.38 -17.41 13.25
C CYS A 61 12.42 -18.47 12.83
N CYS A 62 12.43 -18.87 11.55
CA CYS A 62 13.35 -19.86 10.99
C CYS A 62 13.61 -19.60 9.50
N LYS A 63 14.70 -20.17 8.97
CA LYS A 63 15.12 -19.97 7.57
C LYS A 63 14.10 -20.44 6.53
N GLY A 64 13.23 -21.39 6.89
CA GLY A 64 12.30 -22.03 5.95
C GLY A 64 11.29 -21.07 5.28
N CYS A 65 11.02 -19.91 5.87
CA CYS A 65 10.08 -18.93 5.33
C CYS A 65 10.73 -17.84 4.46
N ILE A 66 12.07 -17.77 4.37
CA ILE A 66 12.76 -16.69 3.64
C ILE A 66 12.45 -16.76 2.14
N ALA A 67 12.83 -17.86 1.46
CA ALA A 67 12.61 -18.01 0.02
C ALA A 67 11.13 -17.96 -0.40
N PRO A 68 10.16 -18.53 0.35
CA PRO A 68 8.74 -18.34 0.06
C PRO A 68 8.29 -16.87 0.11
N ILE A 69 8.78 -16.09 1.09
CA ILE A 69 8.46 -14.66 1.20
C ILE A 69 9.08 -13.87 0.04
N GLU A 70 10.29 -14.21 -0.38
CA GLU A 70 10.93 -13.57 -1.55
C GLU A 70 10.13 -13.77 -2.84
N LYS A 71 9.51 -14.94 -3.01
CA LYS A 71 8.66 -15.25 -4.18
C LYS A 71 7.28 -14.62 -4.11
N ASP A 72 6.67 -14.58 -2.93
CA ASP A 72 5.31 -14.07 -2.71
C ASP A 72 5.20 -13.33 -1.35
N PRO A 73 5.66 -12.07 -1.29
CA PRO A 73 5.70 -11.32 -0.04
C PRO A 73 4.32 -10.81 0.41
N ALA A 74 3.33 -10.82 -0.49
CA ALA A 74 2.00 -10.24 -0.23
C ALA A 74 1.32 -10.92 0.98
N LYS A 75 1.45 -12.24 1.09
CA LYS A 75 0.89 -12.99 2.23
C LYS A 75 1.51 -12.57 3.57
N ALA A 76 2.82 -12.34 3.61
CA ALA A 76 3.50 -11.91 4.83
C ALA A 76 3.09 -10.49 5.23
N PHE A 77 3.01 -9.57 4.27
CA PHE A 77 2.54 -8.20 4.48
C PHE A 77 1.09 -8.15 5.00
N ALA A 78 0.19 -8.92 4.39
CA ALA A 78 -1.20 -9.03 4.86
C ALA A 78 -1.29 -9.58 6.29
N ALA A 79 -0.46 -10.58 6.64
CA ALA A 79 -0.40 -11.11 8.00
C ALA A 79 0.12 -10.08 9.01
N LEU A 80 1.16 -9.31 8.66
CA LEU A 80 1.66 -8.21 9.50
C LEU A 80 0.56 -7.17 9.75
N GLN A 81 -0.09 -6.70 8.69
CA GLN A 81 -1.23 -5.77 8.79
C GLN A 81 -2.31 -6.29 9.73
N LYS A 82 -2.71 -7.55 9.56
CA LYS A 82 -3.73 -8.20 10.41
C LYS A 82 -3.30 -8.27 11.88
N ASN A 83 -2.01 -8.45 12.13
CA ASN A 83 -1.43 -8.47 13.48
C ASN A 83 -1.24 -7.06 14.07
N GLY A 84 -1.61 -6.01 13.33
CA GLY A 84 -1.32 -4.61 13.67
C GLY A 84 0.18 -4.33 13.73
N GLU A 85 0.96 -5.10 12.98
CA GLU A 85 2.41 -5.00 12.88
C GLU A 85 2.81 -4.51 11.48
N ARG A 86 4.04 -4.03 11.37
CA ARG A 86 4.64 -3.68 10.09
C ARG A 86 6.03 -4.26 9.96
N ALA A 87 6.39 -4.49 8.71
CA ALA A 87 7.76 -4.77 8.33
C ALA A 87 8.66 -3.59 8.70
N GLU A 88 9.96 -3.86 8.79
CA GLU A 88 10.95 -2.81 8.97
C GLU A 88 11.24 -2.18 7.61
N SER A 89 11.08 -0.87 7.51
CA SER A 89 11.31 -0.17 6.26
C SER A 89 12.81 0.10 6.05
N ARG A 90 13.28 -0.20 4.83
CA ARG A 90 14.67 0.01 4.38
C ARG A 90 14.81 1.27 3.52
N GLN A 91 13.72 2.00 3.37
CA GLN A 91 13.62 3.22 2.59
C GLN A 91 14.58 4.29 3.13
N LYS A 92 15.34 4.94 2.24
CA LYS A 92 16.23 6.07 2.56
C LYS A 92 15.75 7.39 1.94
N THR A 93 15.06 7.31 0.81
CA THR A 93 14.63 8.46 0.00
C THR A 93 13.11 8.51 -0.12
N CYS A 94 12.56 9.73 -0.26
CA CYS A 94 11.14 9.95 -0.43
C CYS A 94 10.69 9.52 -1.84
N PRO A 95 9.69 8.65 -1.99
CA PRO A 95 9.25 8.14 -3.29
C PRO A 95 8.43 9.16 -4.09
N VAL A 96 8.11 10.31 -3.50
CA VAL A 96 7.40 11.41 -4.17
C VAL A 96 8.37 12.33 -4.92
N MET A 97 9.42 12.79 -4.25
CA MET A 97 10.33 13.84 -4.75
C MET A 97 11.82 13.60 -4.50
N GLY A 98 12.21 12.45 -3.94
CA GLY A 98 13.62 12.05 -3.79
C GLY A 98 14.37 12.59 -2.58
N GLY A 99 13.80 13.52 -1.80
CA GLY A 99 14.44 14.05 -0.59
C GLY A 99 14.64 13.00 0.53
N THR A 100 15.50 13.30 1.51
CA THR A 100 15.75 12.45 2.68
C THR A 100 14.48 12.26 3.53
N ILE A 101 14.22 11.03 3.96
CA ILE A 101 13.00 10.71 4.72
C ILE A 101 12.98 11.36 6.11
N ASN A 102 11.78 11.70 6.57
CA ASN A 102 11.50 12.09 7.94
C ASN A 102 10.72 10.96 8.65
N PRO A 103 11.27 10.30 9.68
CA PRO A 103 10.61 9.20 10.38
C PRO A 103 9.25 9.53 11.01
N LYS A 104 8.95 10.82 11.20
CA LYS A 104 7.66 11.31 11.73
C LYS A 104 6.58 11.43 10.65
N LEU A 105 6.95 11.42 9.38
CA LEU A 105 6.04 11.62 8.25
C LEU A 105 5.93 10.32 7.46
N TYR A 106 4.81 9.62 7.58
CA TYR A 106 4.62 8.34 6.90
C TYR A 106 3.16 8.04 6.60
N VAL A 107 2.97 7.06 5.73
CA VAL A 107 1.70 6.37 5.46
C VAL A 107 1.91 4.87 5.69
N GLU A 108 0.97 4.26 6.40
CA GLU A 108 0.91 2.81 6.56
C GLU A 108 0.09 2.21 5.42
N TYR A 109 0.59 1.15 4.79
CA TYR A 109 -0.08 0.46 3.70
C TYR A 109 0.28 -1.02 3.71
N GLU A 110 -0.73 -1.88 3.90
CA GLU A 110 -0.56 -3.35 3.86
C GLU A 110 0.62 -3.87 4.70
N GLY A 111 0.73 -3.49 5.98
CA GLY A 111 1.83 -3.96 6.82
C GLY A 111 3.19 -3.34 6.47
N ARG A 112 3.22 -2.30 5.63
CA ARG A 112 4.42 -1.56 5.23
C ARG A 112 4.30 -0.11 5.66
N ARG A 113 5.45 0.50 5.96
CA ARG A 113 5.53 1.93 6.24
C ARG A 113 6.31 2.66 5.16
N ILE A 114 5.64 3.59 4.50
CA ILE A 114 6.20 4.44 3.46
C ILE A 114 6.44 5.83 4.06
N TYR A 115 7.70 6.24 4.14
CA TYR A 115 8.09 7.54 4.69
C TYR A 115 8.05 8.64 3.63
N ALA A 116 7.76 9.85 4.09
CA ALA A 116 7.83 11.09 3.34
C ALA A 116 9.00 11.94 3.84
N CYS A 117 9.50 12.85 3.02
CA CYS A 117 10.46 13.88 3.45
C CYS A 117 9.77 15.12 4.05
N CYS A 118 8.55 15.44 3.61
CA CYS A 118 7.80 16.62 4.02
C CYS A 118 6.28 16.36 4.01
N GLU A 119 5.50 17.21 4.68
CA GLU A 119 4.05 17.04 4.83
C GLU A 119 3.32 17.05 3.48
N GLY A 120 3.80 17.86 2.52
CA GLY A 120 3.23 17.93 1.17
C GLY A 120 3.26 16.60 0.41
N CYS A 121 4.16 15.68 0.78
CA CYS A 121 4.26 14.35 0.19
C CYS A 121 3.18 13.38 0.73
N LEU A 122 2.59 13.65 1.90
CA LEU A 122 1.62 12.73 2.52
C LEU A 122 0.32 12.65 1.73
N ARG A 123 -0.15 13.78 1.16
CA ARG A 123 -1.41 13.82 0.40
C ARG A 123 -1.40 12.88 -0.81
N PRO A 124 -0.42 12.93 -1.73
CA PRO A 124 -0.39 11.98 -2.84
C PRO A 124 -0.15 10.54 -2.36
N MET A 125 0.66 10.33 -1.32
CA MET A 125 0.88 9.00 -0.75
C MET A 125 -0.39 8.38 -0.15
N ARG A 126 -1.27 9.16 0.47
CA ARG A 126 -2.57 8.69 0.96
C ARG A 126 -3.55 8.41 -0.16
N LYS A 127 -3.46 9.15 -1.27
CA LYS A 127 -4.34 8.97 -2.44
C LYS A 127 -4.01 7.68 -3.20
N ASP A 128 -2.73 7.33 -3.30
CA ASP A 128 -2.26 6.17 -4.05
C ASP A 128 -1.05 5.51 -3.36
N PRO A 129 -1.25 4.89 -2.18
CA PRO A 129 -0.16 4.32 -1.41
C PRO A 129 0.52 3.15 -2.13
N ALA A 130 -0.23 2.38 -2.94
CA ALA A 130 0.29 1.27 -3.73
C ALA A 130 1.42 1.72 -4.67
N LYS A 131 1.18 2.79 -5.45
CA LYS A 131 2.19 3.38 -6.34
C LYS A 131 3.47 3.79 -5.62
N TYR A 132 3.38 4.32 -4.41
CA TYR A 132 4.57 4.74 -3.65
C TYR A 132 5.24 3.58 -2.93
N ALA A 133 4.51 2.51 -2.60
CA ALA A 133 5.07 1.28 -2.06
C ALA A 133 5.95 0.56 -3.10
N GLU A 134 5.59 0.61 -4.38
CA GLU A 134 6.42 0.07 -5.47
C GLU A 134 7.72 0.85 -5.63
N LYS A 135 7.70 2.17 -5.40
CA LYS A 135 8.86 3.05 -5.56
C LYS A 135 9.90 2.94 -4.44
N ILE A 136 9.54 2.37 -3.29
CA ILE A 136 10.50 2.14 -2.21
C ILE A 136 11.21 0.80 -2.33
N ALA A 137 10.78 -0.07 -3.26
CA ALA A 137 11.49 -1.29 -3.57
C ALA A 137 12.92 -0.96 -4.05
N PRO A 138 13.95 -1.73 -3.63
CA PRO A 138 15.24 -1.60 -4.26
C PRO A 138 15.05 -1.81 -5.76
N LYS A 139 15.57 -0.90 -6.58
CA LYS A 139 15.77 -1.24 -7.99
C LYS A 139 16.66 -2.49 -8.00
N PRO A 140 16.41 -3.49 -8.87
CA PRO A 140 17.40 -4.54 -9.08
C PRO A 140 18.71 -3.83 -9.38
N GLU A 141 19.66 -3.90 -8.44
CA GLU A 141 20.96 -3.29 -8.60
C GLU A 141 21.60 -4.00 -9.78
N GLN A 142 21.85 -3.24 -10.84
CA GLN A 142 22.86 -3.59 -11.81
C GLN A 142 24.18 -3.50 -11.05
N GLU A 143 24.70 -4.66 -10.65
CA GLU A 143 26.09 -4.86 -10.28
C GLU A 143 27.01 -4.44 -11.43
#